data_AF-A0A2K0VU93-F1
#
_entry.id   AF-A0A2K0VU93-F1
#
_cell.length_a   1.000
_cell.length_b   1.000
_cell.length_c   1.000
_cell.angle_alpha   90.00
_cell.angle_beta   90.00
_cell.angle_gamma   90.00
#
_symmetry.space_group_name_H-M   'P 1'
#
loop_
_entity.id
_entity.type
_entity.pdbx_description
1 polymer ?
#
loop_
_entity_poly.entity_id
_entity_poly.type
_entity_poly.pdbx_seq_one_letter_code
_entity_poly.pdbx_strand_id
1 'polypeptide(L)'
;MVPHARTWDIRSEILSPVADGRLSTPPRTWNIDSAVLQPMPAGDGPSTPRATSEDNTLRRWLEPTGANLDTSIPDEPTPSSCHDEAIPDTSPSVVFSRKSDPYASGIYLILDVSRSRALTCHRGQLRLEAIDPDDRQRYISEQAQWLCTERNGFKGFKNVAEGGFLGHDLWWDFYAKASCHSLWESFTIARRGDDLYWIQILHWWTQWQVSVQADGRGVFAVRDGGTLWEFIEIIIRNN
;
A
#
# COMPACT_ATOMS: atom_id res chain seq x y z
N MET A 1 14.79 54.19 20.77
CA MET A 1 15.31 52.94 21.36
C MET A 1 14.34 52.53 22.46
N VAL A 2 13.91 51.26 22.44
CA VAL A 2 12.80 50.62 23.19
C VAL A 2 11.38 50.96 22.71
N PRO A 3 10.63 49.93 22.28
CA PRO A 3 9.24 49.81 22.69
C PRO A 3 8.94 48.45 23.34
N HIS A 4 8.39 48.56 24.55
CA HIS A 4 7.34 47.75 25.19
C HIS A 4 7.13 46.28 24.76
N ALA A 5 7.49 45.40 25.69
CA ALA A 5 6.94 44.06 25.83
C ALA A 5 5.42 44.12 26.09
N ARG A 6 4.65 43.33 25.33
CA ARG A 6 3.25 43.05 25.61
C ARG A 6 3.15 41.75 26.40
N THR A 7 2.89 41.90 27.69
CA THR A 7 2.45 40.84 28.60
C THR A 7 0.99 40.51 28.27
N TRP A 8 0.67 39.23 28.04
CA TRP A 8 -0.72 38.76 28.05
C TRP A 8 -0.93 37.90 29.28
N ASP A 9 -1.86 38.37 30.09
CA ASP A 9 -2.26 37.87 31.41
C ASP A 9 -3.18 36.65 31.26
N ILE A 10 -2.97 35.65 32.12
CA ILE A 10 -3.72 34.40 32.16
C ILE A 10 -4.84 34.59 33.18
N ARG A 11 -6.10 34.62 32.73
CA ARG A 11 -7.25 34.48 33.63
C ARG A 11 -8.13 33.30 33.22
N SER A 12 -8.16 32.36 34.14
CA SER A 12 -9.13 31.27 34.30
C SER A 12 -10.52 31.82 34.59
N GLU A 13 -11.53 31.42 33.83
CA GLU A 13 -12.92 31.41 34.29
C GLU A 13 -13.59 30.10 33.92
N ILE A 14 -13.99 29.39 34.97
CA ILE A 14 -14.82 28.19 34.99
C ILE A 14 -16.27 28.67 34.99
N LEU A 15 -17.06 28.30 33.99
CA LEU A 15 -18.53 28.34 34.06
C LEU A 15 -19.10 27.23 33.16
N SER A 16 -19.69 26.21 33.78
CA SER A 16 -20.57 25.22 33.12
C SER A 16 -21.94 25.85 32.82
N PRO A 17 -22.69 25.28 31.86
CA PRO A 17 -24.12 25.09 32.12
C PRO A 17 -24.62 23.66 31.90
N VAL A 18 -25.77 23.46 32.54
CA VAL A 18 -26.59 22.28 32.81
C VAL A 18 -27.02 21.49 31.57
N ALA A 19 -27.32 20.22 31.83
CA ALA A 19 -27.69 19.14 30.93
C ALA A 19 -29.00 19.36 30.14
N ASP A 20 -29.01 18.85 28.91
CA ASP A 20 -30.22 18.36 28.25
C ASP A 20 -29.92 16.99 27.61
N GLY A 21 -30.74 16.01 27.95
CA GLY A 21 -30.47 14.59 27.75
C GLY A 21 -30.66 14.12 26.32
N ARG A 22 -29.61 13.51 25.75
CA ARG A 22 -29.70 12.45 24.73
C ARG A 22 -28.58 11.43 24.99
N LEU A 23 -28.97 10.15 25.01
CA LEU A 23 -28.13 8.99 25.32
C LEU A 23 -26.84 8.96 24.47
N SER A 24 -25.70 9.21 25.12
CA SER A 24 -24.37 8.95 24.56
C SER A 24 -23.82 7.67 25.18
N THR A 25 -23.59 6.66 24.34
CA THR A 25 -22.90 5.42 24.70
C THR A 25 -21.49 5.72 25.23
N PRO A 26 -21.01 5.01 26.28
CA PRO A 26 -19.68 5.27 26.83
C PRO A 26 -18.57 4.81 25.87
N PRO A 27 -17.43 5.53 25.79
CA PRO A 27 -16.28 5.05 25.05
C PRO A 27 -15.71 3.79 25.72
N ARG A 28 -15.40 2.78 24.90
CA ARG A 28 -14.71 1.55 25.32
C ARG A 28 -13.35 1.90 25.91
N THR A 29 -13.23 1.77 27.22
CA THR A 29 -11.95 1.81 27.94
C THR A 29 -11.23 0.47 27.73
N TRP A 30 -10.12 0.49 27.01
CA TRP A 30 -9.19 -0.63 26.97
C TRP A 30 -8.35 -0.61 28.25
N ASN A 31 -8.74 -1.40 29.25
CA ASN A 31 -7.87 -1.70 30.39
C ASN A 31 -6.80 -2.68 29.90
N ILE A 32 -5.53 -2.27 29.93
CA ILE A 32 -4.39 -3.19 29.77
C ILE A 32 -3.64 -3.16 31.11
N ASP A 33 -4.15 -3.94 32.06
CA ASP A 33 -3.37 -4.30 33.24
C ASP A 33 -2.52 -5.53 32.92
N SER A 34 -1.21 -5.36 33.14
CA SER A 34 -0.25 -6.41 33.49
C SER A 34 0.12 -7.45 32.43
N ALA A 35 1.18 -7.16 31.67
CA ALA A 35 2.18 -8.17 31.31
C ALA A 35 3.54 -7.69 31.80
N VAL A 36 3.94 -8.25 32.94
CA VAL A 36 5.25 -8.08 33.58
C VAL A 36 6.34 -8.51 32.61
N LEU A 37 7.31 -7.62 32.36
CA LEU A 37 8.58 -7.93 31.69
C LEU A 37 9.29 -9.07 32.44
N GLN A 38 9.43 -10.23 31.79
CA GLN A 38 10.42 -11.23 32.18
C GLN A 38 11.58 -11.21 31.17
N PRO A 39 12.86 -11.26 31.60
CA PRO A 39 13.99 -11.34 30.70
C PRO A 39 14.15 -12.77 30.15
N MET A 40 14.37 -12.88 28.84
CA MET A 40 14.65 -14.16 28.15
C MET A 40 16.06 -14.66 28.47
N PRO A 41 16.27 -15.94 28.82
CA PRO A 41 17.60 -16.53 28.91
C PRO A 41 18.13 -16.95 27.53
N ALA A 42 19.45 -16.85 27.36
CA ALA A 42 20.18 -17.34 26.20
C ALA A 42 20.31 -18.88 26.22
N GLY A 43 20.25 -19.52 25.04
CA GLY A 43 20.67 -20.92 24.86
C GLY A 43 20.04 -21.65 23.67
N ASP A 44 20.88 -21.92 22.67
CA ASP A 44 20.95 -23.04 21.71
C ASP A 44 19.74 -23.45 20.82
N GLY A 45 20.00 -23.53 19.50
CA GLY A 45 19.11 -24.18 18.50
C GLY A 45 19.28 -25.71 18.47
N PRO A 46 18.95 -26.42 17.36
CA PRO A 46 18.13 -26.07 16.19
C PRO A 46 16.92 -27.04 16.01
N SER A 47 15.91 -26.67 15.22
CA SER A 47 15.07 -27.60 14.40
C SER A 47 13.98 -26.83 13.63
N THR A 48 14.08 -26.86 12.30
CA THR A 48 13.06 -26.43 11.35
C THR A 48 11.84 -27.36 11.33
N PRO A 49 10.61 -26.84 11.33
CA PRO A 49 9.46 -27.52 10.74
C PRO A 49 9.24 -27.05 9.29
N ARG A 50 9.09 -28.05 8.43
CA ARG A 50 8.67 -28.01 7.03
C ARG A 50 7.31 -27.31 6.89
N ALA A 51 7.27 -26.16 6.21
CA ALA A 51 6.02 -25.54 5.78
C ALA A 51 5.56 -26.15 4.45
N THR A 52 4.32 -26.63 4.46
CA THR A 52 3.58 -27.20 3.35
C THR A 52 3.32 -26.17 2.25
N SER A 53 3.45 -26.67 1.02
CA SER A 53 3.24 -26.00 -0.25
C SER A 53 1.77 -25.66 -0.48
N GLU A 54 1.42 -24.38 -0.41
CA GLU A 54 0.19 -23.81 -0.99
C GLU A 54 0.48 -22.54 -1.81
N ASP A 55 1.60 -22.53 -2.53
CA ASP A 55 2.02 -21.40 -3.38
C ASP A 55 2.04 -21.77 -4.88
N ASN A 56 0.98 -22.47 -5.33
CA ASN A 56 0.91 -23.03 -6.69
C ASN A 56 -0.27 -22.52 -7.53
N THR A 57 -1.08 -21.59 -7.01
CA THR A 57 -2.21 -21.01 -7.76
C THR A 57 -1.89 -19.70 -8.47
N LEU A 58 -0.81 -19.00 -8.09
CA LEU A 58 -0.45 -17.70 -8.66
C LEU A 58 0.59 -17.73 -9.78
N ARG A 59 1.20 -18.89 -10.08
CA ARG A 59 2.26 -19.02 -11.10
C ARG A 59 1.83 -19.64 -12.43
N ARG A 60 0.54 -19.92 -12.64
CA ARG A 60 0.07 -20.62 -13.85
C ARG A 60 -0.25 -19.69 -15.04
N TRP A 61 -0.22 -18.37 -14.86
CA TRP A 61 -0.72 -17.44 -15.86
C TRP A 61 0.39 -16.50 -16.31
N LEU A 62 1.30 -16.99 -17.15
CA LEU A 62 2.14 -16.25 -18.12
C LEU A 62 3.25 -17.18 -18.66
N GLU A 63 2.89 -18.19 -19.44
CA GLU A 63 3.83 -18.88 -20.33
C GLU A 63 3.24 -18.82 -21.75
N PRO A 64 3.81 -18.03 -22.68
CA PRO A 64 3.56 -18.22 -24.10
C PRO A 64 4.28 -19.49 -24.54
N THR A 65 3.56 -20.44 -25.15
CA THR A 65 4.08 -21.72 -25.64
C THR A 65 5.19 -21.49 -26.68
N GLY A 66 6.45 -21.46 -26.23
CA GLY A 66 7.62 -21.42 -27.11
C GLY A 66 7.95 -22.81 -27.64
N ALA A 67 7.32 -23.19 -28.74
CA ALA A 67 7.70 -24.39 -29.48
C ALA A 67 9.11 -24.20 -30.09
N ASN A 68 9.98 -25.15 -29.80
CA ASN A 68 11.33 -25.28 -30.33
C ASN A 68 11.26 -25.98 -31.70
N LEU A 69 11.80 -25.37 -32.77
CA LEU A 69 12.27 -26.11 -33.93
C LEU A 69 13.35 -25.31 -34.66
N ASP A 70 14.54 -25.91 -34.73
CA ASP A 70 15.65 -25.52 -35.59
C ASP A 70 15.43 -26.08 -37.01
N THR A 71 16.15 -25.53 -37.99
CA THR A 71 16.37 -26.00 -39.39
C THR A 71 15.72 -25.19 -40.55
N SER A 72 16.55 -24.31 -41.15
CA SER A 72 16.83 -24.06 -42.58
C SER A 72 15.74 -24.00 -43.69
N ILE A 73 15.72 -22.83 -44.36
CA ILE A 73 15.06 -22.27 -45.59
C ILE A 73 15.45 -22.99 -46.94
N PRO A 74 14.87 -22.80 -48.18
CA PRO A 74 13.79 -21.92 -48.73
C PRO A 74 12.72 -22.53 -49.71
N ASP A 75 11.60 -21.82 -49.95
CA ASP A 75 11.13 -21.27 -51.26
C ASP A 75 9.58 -21.00 -51.28
N GLU A 76 9.19 -19.81 -51.75
CA GLU A 76 7.81 -19.29 -52.00
C GLU A 76 7.49 -19.36 -53.52
N PRO A 77 6.27 -19.04 -54.07
CA PRO A 77 4.93 -18.89 -53.48
C PRO A 77 3.81 -19.69 -54.18
N THR A 78 2.65 -19.84 -53.52
CA THR A 78 1.33 -19.94 -54.18
C THR A 78 0.25 -19.38 -53.23
N PRO A 79 -0.62 -18.44 -53.66
CA PRO A 79 -1.60 -17.83 -52.78
C PRO A 79 -2.91 -18.65 -52.80
N SER A 80 -3.37 -19.09 -51.63
CA SER A 80 -4.75 -19.60 -51.49
C SER A 80 -5.34 -19.19 -50.14
N SER A 81 -6.20 -18.17 -50.21
CA SER A 81 -7.41 -17.96 -49.41
C SER A 81 -7.40 -18.43 -47.95
N CYS A 82 -6.97 -17.57 -47.02
CA CYS A 82 -7.33 -17.65 -45.61
C CYS A 82 -8.63 -16.88 -45.35
N HIS A 83 -9.70 -17.61 -45.04
CA HIS A 83 -10.83 -17.03 -44.32
C HIS A 83 -10.35 -16.71 -42.91
N ASP A 84 -10.26 -15.42 -42.58
CA ASP A 84 -10.02 -14.93 -41.22
C ASP A 84 -11.28 -15.14 -40.38
N GLU A 85 -11.39 -16.31 -39.74
CA GLU A 85 -12.26 -16.47 -38.58
C GLU A 85 -11.61 -15.72 -37.40
N ALA A 86 -12.13 -14.52 -37.13
CA ALA A 86 -11.70 -13.69 -36.02
C ALA A 86 -11.93 -14.43 -34.70
N ILE A 87 -10.85 -14.90 -34.07
CA ILE A 87 -10.88 -15.42 -32.70
C ILE A 87 -11.44 -14.30 -31.80
N PRO A 88 -12.51 -14.55 -31.02
CA PRO A 88 -13.01 -13.54 -30.10
C PRO A 88 -11.91 -13.21 -29.09
N ASP A 89 -11.58 -11.92 -29.00
CA ASP A 89 -10.59 -11.40 -28.07
C ASP A 89 -11.13 -11.53 -26.64
N THR A 90 -10.92 -12.70 -26.04
CA THR A 90 -11.22 -12.99 -24.62
C THR A 90 -10.09 -12.48 -23.72
N SER A 91 -9.44 -11.37 -24.09
CA SER A 91 -8.47 -10.72 -23.22
C SER A 91 -9.19 -10.12 -22.01
N PRO A 92 -8.71 -10.37 -20.78
CA PRO A 92 -9.31 -9.78 -19.59
C PRO A 92 -9.21 -8.26 -19.66
N SER A 93 -10.30 -7.57 -19.35
CA SER A 93 -10.32 -6.11 -19.30
C SER A 93 -9.91 -5.62 -17.91
N VAL A 94 -9.01 -4.62 -17.87
CA VAL A 94 -8.60 -3.97 -16.62
C VAL A 94 -9.41 -2.69 -16.43
N VAL A 95 -10.04 -2.56 -15.26
CA VAL A 95 -10.82 -1.40 -14.87
C VAL A 95 -10.21 -0.77 -13.62
N PHE A 96 -10.09 0.55 -13.61
CA PHE A 96 -9.61 1.31 -12.46
C PHE A 96 -10.79 1.94 -11.72
N SER A 97 -10.94 1.60 -10.43
CA SER A 97 -11.88 2.27 -9.53
C SER A 97 -11.13 3.27 -8.67
N ARG A 98 -11.39 4.57 -8.91
CA ARG A 98 -10.75 5.67 -8.19
C ARG A 98 -11.33 5.84 -6.79
N LYS A 99 -10.53 6.38 -5.88
CA LYS A 99 -10.94 6.70 -4.50
C LYS A 99 -11.55 5.52 -3.74
N SER A 100 -11.07 4.31 -4.00
CA SER A 100 -11.56 3.10 -3.32
C SER A 100 -11.09 3.05 -1.86
N ASP A 101 -11.89 2.46 -0.98
CA ASP A 101 -11.41 2.02 0.34
C ASP A 101 -10.47 0.81 0.16
N PRO A 102 -9.28 0.76 0.81
CA PRO A 102 -8.34 -0.35 0.65
C PRO A 102 -8.78 -1.59 1.46
N TYR A 103 -9.47 -2.52 0.81
CA TYR A 103 -9.88 -3.80 1.36
C TYR A 103 -8.77 -4.85 1.25
N ALA A 104 -8.79 -5.82 2.17
CA ALA A 104 -7.86 -6.95 2.11
C ALA A 104 -8.03 -7.72 0.79
N SER A 105 -6.92 -8.20 0.25
CA SER A 105 -6.82 -8.92 -1.03
C SER A 105 -7.06 -8.08 -2.30
N GLY A 106 -7.42 -6.80 -2.18
CA GLY A 106 -7.47 -5.89 -3.32
C GLY A 106 -6.08 -5.46 -3.80
N ILE A 107 -5.94 -5.19 -5.10
CA ILE A 107 -4.72 -4.63 -5.69
C ILE A 107 -4.97 -3.16 -5.98
N TYR A 108 -4.04 -2.31 -5.55
CA TYR A 108 -4.18 -0.86 -5.62
C TYR A 108 -2.95 -0.20 -6.21
N LEU A 109 -3.19 0.93 -6.87
CA LEU A 109 -2.22 2.00 -6.99
C LEU A 109 -2.37 2.93 -5.78
N ILE A 110 -1.24 3.34 -5.23
CA ILE A 110 -1.19 4.26 -4.08
C ILE A 110 -0.66 5.61 -4.61
N LEU A 111 -1.56 6.58 -4.78
CA LEU A 111 -1.31 7.79 -5.56
C LEU A 111 -1.16 9.03 -4.66
N ASP A 112 -0.07 9.78 -4.83
CA ASP A 112 0.06 11.17 -4.38
C ASP A 112 -0.68 12.08 -5.36
N VAL A 113 -1.90 12.46 -4.99
CA VAL A 113 -2.78 13.28 -5.83
C VAL A 113 -2.24 14.67 -6.11
N SER A 114 -1.42 15.23 -5.21
CA SER A 114 -0.91 16.59 -5.33
C SER A 114 0.06 16.76 -6.51
N ARG A 115 0.71 15.66 -6.90
CA ARG A 115 1.75 15.63 -7.93
C ARG A 115 1.50 14.58 -9.00
N SER A 116 0.38 13.84 -8.92
CA SER A 116 0.02 12.75 -9.83
C SER A 116 1.13 11.70 -9.97
N ARG A 117 1.64 11.23 -8.82
CA ARG A 117 2.71 10.21 -8.78
C ARG A 117 2.28 8.99 -7.98
N ALA A 118 2.47 7.80 -8.53
CA ALA A 118 2.22 6.55 -7.82
C ALA A 118 3.45 6.13 -7.03
N LEU A 119 3.23 5.54 -5.86
CA LEU A 119 4.25 4.84 -5.10
C LEU A 119 4.64 3.56 -5.86
N THR A 120 5.92 3.42 -6.18
CA THR A 120 6.47 2.26 -6.88
C THR A 120 7.63 1.65 -6.11
N CYS A 121 7.92 0.38 -6.40
CA CYS A 121 9.05 -0.35 -5.83
C CYS A 121 10.04 -0.73 -6.94
N HIS A 122 11.33 -0.50 -6.67
CA HIS A 122 12.44 -0.90 -7.53
C HIS A 122 13.57 -1.48 -6.70
N ARG A 123 13.78 -2.80 -6.75
CA ARG A 123 14.77 -3.56 -5.98
C ARG A 123 14.64 -3.29 -4.47
N GLY A 124 13.41 -3.28 -4.00
CA GLY A 124 13.02 -3.00 -2.63
C GLY A 124 13.12 -1.54 -2.23
N GLN A 125 13.44 -0.62 -3.15
CA GLN A 125 13.52 0.81 -2.88
C GLN A 125 12.24 1.51 -3.38
N LEU A 126 11.73 2.43 -2.58
CA LEU A 126 10.51 3.16 -2.91
C LEU A 126 10.82 4.34 -3.83
N ARG A 127 9.92 4.61 -4.78
CA ARG A 127 9.98 5.78 -5.68
C ARG A 127 8.58 6.31 -5.93
N LEU A 128 8.50 7.58 -6.33
CA LEU A 128 7.26 8.20 -6.78
C LEU A 128 7.38 8.53 -8.26
N GLU A 129 6.62 7.81 -9.08
CA GLU A 129 6.69 7.90 -10.54
C GLU A 129 5.42 8.50 -11.12
N ALA A 130 5.58 9.37 -12.10
CA ALA A 130 4.45 10.03 -12.75
C ALA A 130 3.55 9.01 -13.44
N ILE A 131 2.26 9.11 -13.18
CA ILE A 131 1.23 8.26 -13.76
C ILE A 131 0.10 9.15 -14.26
N ASP A 132 -0.49 8.78 -15.39
CA ASP A 132 -1.76 9.33 -15.83
C ASP A 132 -2.86 8.31 -15.48
N PRO A 133 -3.62 8.52 -14.40
CA PRO A 133 -4.68 7.60 -14.00
C PRO A 133 -5.90 7.65 -14.92
N ASP A 134 -6.03 8.65 -15.79
CA ASP A 134 -7.15 8.77 -16.72
C ASP A 134 -6.86 8.05 -18.05
N ASP A 135 -5.60 7.71 -18.33
CA ASP A 135 -5.19 6.88 -19.46
C ASP A 135 -5.44 5.38 -19.17
N ARG A 136 -6.68 4.95 -19.44
CA ARG A 136 -7.14 3.57 -19.23
C ARG A 136 -6.48 2.54 -20.15
N GLN A 137 -5.80 2.97 -21.21
CA GLN A 137 -5.13 2.07 -22.16
C GLN A 137 -3.66 1.89 -21.81
N ARG A 138 -3.11 2.72 -20.93
CA ARG A 138 -1.73 2.62 -20.50
C ARG A 138 -1.52 1.41 -19.61
N TYR A 139 -0.54 0.59 -20.01
CA TYR A 139 -0.03 -0.47 -19.17
C TYR A 139 0.49 0.10 -17.85
N ILE A 140 -0.03 -0.42 -16.74
CA ILE A 140 0.45 -0.08 -15.39
C ILE A 140 1.41 -1.14 -14.89
N SER A 141 2.66 -0.74 -14.71
CA SER A 141 3.73 -1.61 -14.25
C SER A 141 3.38 -2.28 -12.92
N GLU A 142 3.66 -3.58 -12.78
CA GLU A 142 3.48 -4.32 -11.52
C GLU A 142 4.29 -3.72 -10.36
N GLN A 143 5.38 -3.00 -10.65
CA GLN A 143 6.15 -2.22 -9.68
C GLN A 143 5.33 -1.13 -8.98
N ALA A 144 4.27 -0.64 -9.62
CA ALA A 144 3.35 0.34 -9.05
C ALA A 144 2.14 -0.29 -8.35
N GLN A 145 1.97 -1.61 -8.46
CA GLN A 145 0.81 -2.33 -7.94
C GLN A 145 1.10 -2.88 -6.55
N TRP A 146 0.16 -2.68 -5.64
CA TRP A 146 0.27 -3.06 -4.23
C TRP A 146 -0.92 -3.92 -3.82
N LEU A 147 -0.66 -5.17 -3.46
CA LEU A 147 -1.64 -6.03 -2.82
C LEU A 147 -1.85 -5.57 -1.38
N CYS A 148 -3.07 -5.14 -1.07
CA CYS A 148 -3.49 -4.83 0.28
C CYS A 148 -3.73 -6.14 1.05
N THR A 149 -3.20 -6.21 2.26
CA THR A 149 -3.37 -7.31 3.20
C THR A 149 -3.87 -6.77 4.52
N GLU A 150 -4.47 -7.62 5.33
CA GLU A 150 -4.91 -7.23 6.67
C GLU A 150 -4.50 -8.28 7.70
N ARG A 151 -3.93 -7.81 8.81
CA ARG A 151 -3.52 -8.65 9.94
C ARG A 151 -3.76 -7.90 11.23
N ASN A 152 -4.52 -8.48 12.16
CA ASN A 152 -4.81 -7.88 13.47
C ASN A 152 -5.38 -6.46 13.39
N GLY A 153 -6.17 -6.16 12.36
CA GLY A 153 -6.74 -4.82 12.12
C GLY A 153 -5.79 -3.80 11.50
N PHE A 154 -4.54 -4.18 11.20
CA PHE A 154 -3.59 -3.35 10.47
C PHE A 154 -3.55 -3.73 9.00
N LYS A 155 -3.36 -2.72 8.14
CA LYS A 155 -3.16 -2.89 6.70
C LYS A 155 -1.67 -3.06 6.41
N GLY A 156 -1.36 -3.89 5.42
CA GLY A 156 -0.01 -4.04 4.89
C GLY A 156 -0.07 -4.07 3.37
N PHE A 157 0.95 -3.53 2.71
CA PHE A 157 0.96 -3.37 1.26
C PHE A 157 2.14 -4.15 0.68
N LYS A 158 1.86 -5.26 -0.01
CA LYS A 158 2.86 -6.09 -0.67
C LYS A 158 3.00 -5.67 -2.12
N ASN A 159 4.20 -5.32 -2.56
CA ASN A 159 4.43 -5.02 -3.96
C ASN A 159 4.21 -6.26 -4.82
N VAL A 160 3.49 -6.13 -5.93
CA VAL A 160 3.15 -7.27 -6.80
C VAL A 160 4.37 -7.79 -7.55
N ALA A 161 5.17 -6.90 -8.15
CA ALA A 161 6.35 -7.30 -8.92
C ALA A 161 7.43 -7.98 -8.06
N GLU A 162 7.70 -7.44 -6.88
CA GLU A 162 8.87 -7.85 -6.08
C GLU A 162 8.51 -8.71 -4.86
N GLY A 163 7.24 -8.75 -4.48
CA GLY A 163 6.76 -9.52 -3.33
C GLY A 163 7.16 -8.99 -1.96
N GLY A 164 7.87 -7.86 -1.88
CA GLY A 164 8.22 -7.21 -0.61
C GLY A 164 7.08 -6.35 -0.06
N PHE A 165 6.88 -6.38 1.25
CA PHE A 165 5.97 -5.49 1.95
C PHE A 165 6.59 -4.11 2.15
N LEU A 166 5.81 -3.06 1.86
CA LEU A 166 6.06 -1.70 2.33
C LEU A 166 6.23 -1.71 3.84
N GLY A 167 7.30 -1.11 4.31
CA GLY A 167 7.59 -1.00 5.74
C GLY A 167 8.70 0.00 5.97
N HIS A 168 9.18 0.04 7.21
CA HIS A 168 10.34 0.83 7.61
C HIS A 168 11.28 -0.01 8.49
N ASP A 169 12.44 0.53 8.86
CA ASP A 169 13.30 -0.06 9.87
C ASP A 169 13.29 0.74 11.18
N LEU A 170 14.23 0.38 12.07
CA LEU A 170 14.46 1.05 13.35
C LEU A 170 14.88 2.53 13.19
N TRP A 171 15.39 2.92 12.03
CA TRP A 171 15.80 4.29 11.70
C TRP A 171 14.73 5.07 10.93
N TRP A 172 13.55 4.47 10.74
CA TRP A 172 12.44 5.04 9.95
C TRP A 172 12.74 5.17 8.46
N ASP A 173 13.73 4.43 7.95
CA ASP A 173 13.99 4.34 6.53
C ASP A 173 12.97 3.42 5.89
N PHE A 174 12.18 3.96 4.95
CA PHE A 174 11.13 3.21 4.28
C PHE A 174 11.64 2.44 3.07
N TYR A 175 11.20 1.19 2.96
CA TYR A 175 11.53 0.30 1.84
C TYR A 175 10.43 -0.75 1.63
N ALA A 176 10.57 -1.60 0.61
CA ALA A 176 9.66 -2.71 0.34
C ALA A 176 10.42 -4.03 0.17
N LYS A 177 10.93 -4.58 1.27
CA LYS A 177 11.82 -5.76 1.27
C LYS A 177 11.36 -6.88 2.21
N ALA A 178 10.47 -6.58 3.15
CA ALA A 178 10.02 -7.56 4.12
C ALA A 178 9.21 -8.65 3.44
N SER A 179 9.46 -9.91 3.78
CA SER A 179 8.73 -11.06 3.22
C SER A 179 7.39 -11.31 3.92
N CYS A 180 7.15 -10.67 5.07
CA CYS A 180 5.97 -10.86 5.89
C CYS A 180 5.42 -9.52 6.39
N HIS A 181 4.10 -9.47 6.56
CA HIS A 181 3.39 -8.36 7.18
C HIS A 181 3.56 -8.45 8.70
N SER A 182 4.60 -7.80 9.21
CA SER A 182 4.93 -7.73 10.63
C SER A 182 4.79 -6.30 11.15
N LEU A 183 5.40 -6.01 12.31
CA LEU A 183 5.21 -4.75 13.02
C LEU A 183 5.57 -3.52 12.18
N TRP A 184 6.68 -3.58 11.44
CA TRP A 184 7.15 -2.43 10.66
C TRP A 184 6.45 -2.26 9.31
N GLU A 185 5.68 -3.28 8.90
CA GLU A 185 4.86 -3.30 7.69
C GLU A 185 3.36 -3.09 8.02
N SER A 186 3.03 -2.81 9.29
CA SER A 186 1.67 -2.61 9.79
C SER A 186 1.31 -1.13 9.77
N PHE A 187 0.30 -0.79 8.97
CA PHE A 187 -0.21 0.57 8.81
C PHE A 187 -1.66 0.68 9.27
N THR A 188 -2.03 1.88 9.70
CA THR A 188 -3.44 2.27 9.79
C THR A 188 -3.78 3.23 8.67
N ILE A 189 -5.03 3.19 8.21
CA ILE A 189 -5.53 4.05 7.14
C ILE A 189 -6.58 4.97 7.75
N ALA A 190 -6.31 6.28 7.74
CA ALA A 190 -7.24 7.28 8.25
C ALA A 190 -7.83 8.07 7.10
N ARG A 191 -9.15 7.91 6.89
CA ARG A 191 -9.90 8.68 5.89
C ARG A 191 -9.88 10.17 6.22
N ARG A 192 -9.75 10.97 5.17
CA ARG A 192 -9.80 12.43 5.15
C ARG A 192 -10.90 12.87 4.17
N GLY A 193 -11.06 14.17 3.98
CA GLY A 193 -12.01 14.71 3.01
C GLY A 193 -11.73 14.18 1.59
N ASP A 194 -12.77 14.16 0.76
CA ASP A 194 -12.72 13.78 -0.67
C ASP A 194 -12.24 12.36 -0.96
N ASP A 195 -12.45 11.43 -0.04
CA ASP A 195 -12.07 10.00 -0.15
C ASP A 195 -10.56 9.80 -0.33
N LEU A 196 -9.79 10.69 0.28
CA LEU A 196 -8.35 10.62 0.40
C LEU A 196 -7.98 10.10 1.79
N TYR A 197 -6.75 9.63 1.93
CA TYR A 197 -6.31 8.95 3.14
C TYR A 197 -4.95 9.43 3.61
N TRP A 198 -4.75 9.41 4.93
CA TRP A 198 -3.41 9.27 5.46
C TRP A 198 -3.11 7.78 5.65
N ILE A 199 -1.94 7.38 5.15
CA ILE A 199 -1.29 6.13 5.57
C ILE A 199 -0.50 6.47 6.83
N GLN A 200 -0.71 5.72 7.90
CA GLN A 200 -0.13 6.03 9.20
C GLN A 200 0.63 4.85 9.80
N ILE A 201 1.73 5.17 10.47
CA ILE A 201 2.53 4.24 11.27
C ILE A 201 2.37 4.56 12.75
N LEU A 202 2.48 3.52 13.59
CA LEU A 202 2.63 3.71 15.02
C LEU A 202 4.07 4.13 15.34
N HIS A 203 4.25 5.41 15.64
CA HIS A 203 5.50 5.95 16.14
C HIS A 203 5.40 6.14 17.66
N TRP A 204 6.03 5.24 18.40
CA TRP A 204 5.91 5.07 19.85
C TRP A 204 4.45 4.84 20.29
N TRP A 205 3.71 5.92 20.54
CA TRP A 205 2.32 5.93 21.01
C TRP A 205 1.43 6.87 20.20
N THR A 206 1.95 7.36 19.08
CA THR A 206 1.30 8.37 18.24
C THR A 206 1.27 7.90 16.79
N GLN A 207 0.27 8.36 16.03
CA GLN A 207 0.14 8.02 14.62
C GLN A 207 0.84 9.08 13.77
N TRP A 208 1.91 8.68 13.07
CA TRP A 208 2.63 9.55 12.13
C TRP A 208 2.22 9.20 10.71
N GLN A 209 2.16 10.18 9.82
CA GLN A 209 1.80 9.98 8.42
C GLN A 209 3.01 9.57 7.60
N VAL A 210 2.80 8.67 6.64
CA VAL A 210 3.75 8.39 5.57
C VAL A 210 3.58 9.46 4.50
N SER A 211 4.63 10.24 4.27
CA SER A 211 4.62 11.40 3.38
C SER A 211 5.69 11.30 2.32
N VAL A 212 5.42 11.85 1.14
CA VAL A 212 6.31 11.81 -0.01
C VAL A 212 7.48 12.78 0.15
N GLN A 213 8.70 12.31 -0.15
CA GLN A 213 9.87 13.18 -0.23
C GLN A 213 9.74 14.15 -1.42
N ALA A 214 10.23 15.39 -1.23
CA ALA A 214 10.05 16.45 -2.22
C ALA A 214 10.63 16.10 -3.60
N ASP A 215 11.71 15.33 -3.65
CA ASP A 215 12.37 14.85 -4.86
C ASP A 215 11.74 13.58 -5.47
N GLY A 216 10.77 12.96 -4.80
CA GLY A 216 10.14 11.72 -5.23
C GLY A 216 10.98 10.45 -5.08
N ARG A 217 12.11 10.50 -4.36
CA ARG A 217 12.99 9.34 -4.17
C ARG A 217 12.57 8.40 -3.05
N GLY A 218 11.38 8.61 -2.48
CA GLY A 218 10.82 7.75 -1.46
C GLY A 218 9.79 8.48 -0.60
N VAL A 219 9.57 7.94 0.59
CA VAL A 219 8.67 8.48 1.61
C VAL A 219 9.39 8.64 2.95
N PHE A 220 8.79 9.37 3.88
CA PHE A 220 9.29 9.58 5.23
C PHE A 220 8.11 9.74 6.20
N ALA A 221 8.38 9.57 7.50
CA ALA A 221 7.37 9.76 8.52
C ALA A 221 7.28 11.24 8.94
N VAL A 222 6.07 11.79 9.02
CA VAL A 222 5.81 13.14 9.53
C VAL A 222 4.64 13.13 10.50
N ARG A 223 4.70 13.94 11.56
CA ARG A 223 3.65 13.95 12.58
C ARG A 223 2.35 14.62 12.13
N ASP A 224 2.45 15.70 11.37
CA ASP A 224 1.31 16.52 10.97
C ASP A 224 1.43 16.91 9.49
N GLY A 225 0.29 17.01 8.78
CA GLY A 225 0.25 17.54 7.41
C GLY A 225 0.88 16.65 6.34
N GLY A 226 0.92 15.33 6.55
CA GLY A 226 1.46 14.38 5.56
C GLY A 226 0.67 14.29 4.26
N THR A 227 1.25 13.57 3.30
CA THR A 227 0.64 13.32 1.98
C THR A 227 -0.77 12.74 2.09
N LEU A 228 -1.68 13.30 1.29
CA LEU A 228 -2.99 12.72 1.03
C LEU A 228 -2.86 11.70 -0.10
N TRP A 229 -3.21 10.46 0.22
CA TRP A 229 -3.12 9.33 -0.69
C TRP A 229 -4.50 8.99 -1.25
N GLU A 230 -4.56 8.74 -2.55
CA GLU A 230 -5.69 8.08 -3.18
C GLU A 230 -5.34 6.61 -3.44
N PHE A 231 -6.28 5.71 -3.12
CA PHE A 231 -6.19 4.32 -3.53
C PHE A 231 -7.04 4.11 -4.78
N ILE A 232 -6.39 3.69 -5.87
CA ILE A 232 -7.07 3.33 -7.12
C ILE A 232 -7.04 1.81 -7.22
N GLU A 233 -8.19 1.17 -7.10
CA GLU A 233 -8.31 -0.28 -7.18
C GLU A 233 -8.20 -0.75 -8.63
N ILE A 234 -7.45 -1.83 -8.84
CA ILE A 234 -7.27 -2.49 -10.13
C ILE A 234 -8.18 -3.71 -10.16
N ILE A 235 -9.24 -3.64 -10.98
CA ILE A 235 -10.25 -4.67 -11.11
C ILE A 235 -10.04 -5.37 -12.46
N ILE A 236 -9.69 -6.65 -12.42
CA ILE A 236 -9.57 -7.48 -13.62
C ILE A 236 -10.90 -8.18 -13.86
N ARG A 237 -11.49 -7.96 -15.04
CA ARG A 237 -12.73 -8.61 -15.47
C ARG A 237 -12.41 -9.61 -16.57
N ASN A 238 -12.75 -10.87 -16.33
CA ASN A 238 -12.74 -11.88 -17.38
C ASN A 238 -14.00 -11.68 -18.22
N ASN A 239 -13.83 -11.50 -19.52
CA ASN A 239 -14.93 -11.42 -20.49
C ASN A 239 -15.49 -12.81 -20.79
#